data_AF-A0A443RU77-F1
#
_entry.id   AF-A0A443RU77-F1
#
_cell.length_a   1.000
_cell.length_b   1.000
_cell.length_c   1.000
_cell.angle_alpha   90.00
_cell.angle_beta   90.00
_cell.angle_gamma   90.00
#
_symmetry.space_group_name_H-M   'P 1'
#
loop_
_entity.id
_entity.type
_entity.pdbx_description
1 polymer ?
#
loop_
_entity_poly.entity_id
_entity_poly.type
_entity_poly.pdbx_seq_one_letter_code
_entity_poly.pdbx_strand_id
1 'polypeptide(L)'
;IEIAAVGLECKHAACFDLRTFLQVNLETFNWICPICHKIFKPGMLALDMKMNSILANTSVDCSKVKFDATGNWKEAHDSNHDLIELDK
;
A
#
# COMPACT_ATOMS: atom_id res chain seq x y z
N ILE A 1 -7.64 2.52 1.17
CA ILE A 1 -7.00 2.63 -0.17
C ILE A 1 -7.87 1.84 -1.12
N GLU A 2 -8.39 2.47 -2.16
CA GLU A 2 -9.17 1.82 -3.22
C GLU A 2 -8.27 1.40 -4.39
N ILE A 3 -7.35 2.30 -4.79
CA ILE A 3 -6.43 2.06 -5.91
C ILE A 3 -5.01 2.29 -5.40
N ALA A 4 -4.27 1.21 -5.18
CA ALA A 4 -2.91 1.29 -4.67
C ALA A 4 -1.94 1.78 -5.75
N ALA A 5 -1.27 2.90 -5.48
CA ALA A 5 -0.20 3.43 -6.32
C ALA A 5 1.08 3.71 -5.52
N VAL A 6 2.19 3.69 -6.23
CA VAL A 6 3.54 3.97 -5.73
C VAL A 6 4.32 4.73 -6.79
N GLY A 7 5.35 5.47 -6.37
CA GLY A 7 6.29 6.09 -7.30
C GLY A 7 7.37 5.11 -7.75
N LEU A 8 7.72 5.11 -9.04
CA LEU A 8 8.78 4.25 -9.60
C LEU A 8 10.15 4.48 -8.96
N GLU A 9 10.43 5.70 -8.49
CA GLU A 9 11.69 6.03 -7.81
C GLU A 9 11.56 6.09 -6.28
N CYS A 10 10.44 5.62 -5.71
CA CYS A 10 10.27 5.50 -4.27
C CYS A 10 11.04 4.30 -3.73
N LYS A 11 11.62 4.43 -2.53
CA LYS A 11 12.34 3.35 -1.83
C LYS A 11 11.57 2.79 -0.64
N HIS A 12 10.26 3.04 -0.58
CA HIS A 12 9.36 2.49 0.43
C HIS A 12 8.41 1.49 -0.22
N ALA A 13 7.95 0.51 0.57
CA ALA A 13 6.96 -0.47 0.12
C ALA A 13 5.52 0.03 0.22
N ALA A 14 5.25 1.04 1.06
CA ALA A 14 3.90 1.53 1.29
C ALA A 14 3.32 2.20 0.04
N CYS A 15 2.06 1.89 -0.26
CA CYS A 15 1.28 2.53 -1.32
C CYS A 15 0.41 3.66 -0.76
N PHE A 16 0.00 4.57 -1.63
CA PHE A 16 -1.03 5.57 -1.36
C PHE A 16 -2.22 5.38 -2.30
N ASP A 17 -3.34 6.00 -1.98
CA ASP A 17 -4.52 5.95 -2.85
C ASP A 17 -4.37 6.86 -4.07
N LEU A 18 -4.42 6.28 -5.27
CA LEU A 18 -4.23 7.01 -6.52
C LEU A 18 -5.33 8.05 -6.76
N ARG A 19 -6.59 7.72 -6.46
CA ARG A 19 -7.73 8.60 -6.73
C ARG A 19 -7.61 9.87 -5.91
N THR A 20 -7.46 9.72 -4.59
CA THR A 20 -7.29 10.86 -3.68
C THR A 20 -6.02 11.64 -4.00
N PHE A 21 -4.92 10.95 -4.32
CA PHE A 21 -3.67 11.60 -4.72
C PHE A 21 -3.89 12.50 -5.95
N LEU A 22 -4.46 11.97 -7.03
CA LEU A 22 -4.71 12.76 -8.25
C LEU A 22 -5.65 13.93 -7.99
N GLN A 23 -6.73 13.74 -7.24
CA GLN A 23 -7.66 14.81 -6.91
C GLN A 23 -6.95 15.99 -6.24
N VAL A 24 -6.19 15.74 -5.17
CA VAL A 24 -5.48 16.79 -4.43
C VAL A 24 -4.40 17.45 -5.29
N ASN A 25 -3.69 16.67 -6.10
CA ASN A 25 -2.58 17.17 -6.92
C ASN A 25 -3.03 17.99 -8.13
N LEU A 26 -4.22 17.72 -8.66
CA LEU A 26 -4.83 18.53 -9.71
C LEU A 26 -5.28 19.90 -9.19
N GLU A 27 -5.67 20.00 -7.92
CA GLU A 27 -6.06 21.26 -7.28
C GLU A 27 -4.85 22.09 -6.83
N THR A 28 -3.84 21.43 -6.25
CA THR A 28 -2.70 22.10 -5.58
C THR A 28 -1.44 22.18 -6.42
N PHE A 29 -1.37 21.42 -7.53
CA PHE A 29 -0.18 21.23 -8.37
C PHE A 29 1.05 20.71 -7.60
N ASN A 30 0.86 20.07 -6.44
CA ASN A 30 1.94 19.66 -5.56
C ASN A 30 2.31 18.18 -5.68
N TRP A 31 2.97 17.81 -6.79
CA TRP A 31 3.36 16.44 -7.18
C TRP A 31 4.47 15.83 -6.32
N ILE A 32 4.20 15.65 -5.03
CA ILE A 32 5.10 15.10 -4.03
C ILE A 32 4.52 13.81 -3.46
N CYS A 33 5.33 12.75 -3.39
CA CYS A 33 4.93 11.49 -2.77
C CYS A 33 4.46 11.74 -1.33
N PRO A 34 3.24 11.33 -0.93
CA PRO A 34 2.70 11.60 0.40
C PRO A 34 3.36 10.76 1.50
N ILE A 35 4.23 9.82 1.14
CA ILE A 35 4.90 8.90 2.07
C ILE A 35 6.34 9.34 2.31
N CYS A 36 7.13 9.52 1.24
CA CYS A 36 8.55 9.84 1.34
C CYS A 36 8.93 11.26 0.90
N HIS A 37 7.95 12.10 0.54
CA HIS A 37 8.14 13.50 0.14
C HIS A 37 9.04 13.72 -1.09
N LYS A 38 9.27 12.68 -1.90
CA LYS A 38 9.99 12.79 -3.17
C LYS A 38 9.09 13.40 -4.24
N ILE A 39 9.63 14.34 -5.02
CA ILE A 39 8.93 14.94 -6.16
C ILE A 39 8.77 13.91 -7.28
N PHE A 40 7.56 13.81 -7.86
CA PHE A 40 7.31 12.99 -9.03
C PHE A 40 7.61 13.74 -10.32
N LYS A 41 8.41 13.11 -11.19
CA LYS A 41 8.55 13.53 -12.58
C LYS A 41 7.37 12.99 -13.41
N PRO A 42 7.06 13.56 -14.59
CA PRO A 42 6.07 13.00 -15.49
C PRO A 42 6.30 11.51 -15.73
N GLY A 43 5.24 10.70 -15.63
CA GLY A 43 5.29 9.25 -15.85
C GLY A 43 5.88 8.42 -14.70
N MET A 44 6.17 9.01 -13.53
CA MET A 44 6.76 8.28 -12.40
C MET A 44 5.75 7.63 -11.45
N LEU A 45 4.44 7.75 -11.72
CA LEU A 45 3.38 7.07 -10.97
C LEU A 45 3.11 5.69 -11.56
N ALA A 46 3.01 4.68 -10.71
CA ALA A 46 2.69 3.31 -11.10
C ALA A 46 1.63 2.71 -10.18
N LEU A 47 0.82 1.80 -10.73
CA LEU A 47 -0.06 0.95 -9.95
C LEU A 47 0.74 -0.18 -9.35
N ASP A 48 0.56 -0.43 -8.05
CA ASP A 48 1.11 -1.64 -7.43
C ASP A 48 0.14 -2.80 -7.66
N MET A 49 0.40 -3.61 -8.68
CA MET A 49 -0.46 -4.74 -9.05
C MET A 49 -0.59 -5.76 -7.91
N LYS A 50 0.45 -5.96 -7.10
CA LYS A 50 0.41 -6.89 -5.97
C LYS A 50 -0.53 -6.36 -4.90
N MET A 51 -0.37 -5.10 -4.50
CA MET A 51 -1.22 -4.49 -3.49
C MET A 51 -2.68 -4.35 -3.98
N ASN A 52 -2.91 -3.99 -5.24
CA ASN A 52 -4.26 -3.96 -5.80
C ASN A 52 -4.91 -5.36 -5.83
N SER A 53 -4.14 -6.40 -6.12
CA SER A 53 -4.64 -7.78 -6.01
C SER A 53 -5.00 -8.14 -4.58
N ILE A 54 -4.21 -7.73 -3.58
CA ILE A 54 -4.54 -7.92 -2.17
C ILE A 54 -5.85 -7.22 -1.83
N LEU A 55 -5.97 -5.93 -2.14
CA LEU A 55 -7.19 -5.13 -1.88
C LEU A 55 -8.45 -5.77 -2.48
N ALA A 56 -8.33 -6.36 -3.67
CA ALA A 56 -9.46 -7.03 -4.34
C ALA A 56 -9.84 -8.38 -3.71
N ASN A 57 -8.95 -9.00 -2.93
CA ASN A 57 -9.15 -10.31 -2.31
C ASN A 57 -9.26 -10.24 -0.78
N THR A 58 -9.30 -9.04 -0.20
CA THR A 58 -9.53 -8.83 1.22
C THR A 58 -10.98 -8.44 1.52
N SER A 59 -11.44 -8.78 2.72
CA SER A 59 -12.68 -8.28 3.31
C SER A 59 -12.66 -6.75 3.43
N VAL A 60 -13.85 -6.14 3.39
CA VAL A 60 -14.00 -4.67 3.40
C VAL A 60 -13.53 -4.06 4.72
N ASP A 61 -13.62 -4.82 5.81
CA ASP A 61 -13.20 -4.45 7.17
C ASP A 61 -11.75 -4.84 7.49
N CYS A 62 -11.04 -5.49 6.56
CA CYS A 62 -9.62 -5.80 6.71
C CYS A 62 -8.78 -4.51 6.78
N SER A 63 -8.03 -4.36 7.87
CA SER A 63 -7.09 -3.24 8.06
C SER A 63 -5.62 -3.65 7.96
N LYS A 64 -5.32 -4.95 8.05
CA LYS A 64 -3.96 -5.48 8.10
C LYS A 64 -3.86 -6.84 7.39
N VAL A 65 -2.75 -7.03 6.70
CA VAL A 65 -2.35 -8.34 6.17
C VAL A 65 -0.94 -8.66 6.66
N LYS A 66 -0.65 -9.95 6.83
CA LYS A 66 0.70 -10.45 7.14
C LYS A 66 1.25 -11.20 5.93
N PHE A 67 2.53 -10.97 5.63
CA PHE A 67 3.26 -11.74 4.63
C PHE A 67 4.11 -12.82 5.30
N ASP A 68 4.21 -13.99 4.67
CA ASP A 68 5.19 -15.00 5.04
C ASP A 68 6.52 -14.82 4.29
N ALA A 69 7.51 -15.65 4.63
CA ALA A 69 8.84 -15.60 4.00
C ALA A 69 8.84 -15.94 2.49
N THR A 70 7.76 -16.56 2.00
CA THR A 70 7.59 -16.89 0.57
C THR A 70 6.87 -15.78 -0.20
N GLY A 71 6.39 -14.75 0.50
CA GLY A 71 5.68 -13.61 -0.08
C GLY A 71 4.18 -13.82 -0.27
N ASN A 72 3.63 -14.95 0.19
CA ASN A 72 2.19 -15.15 0.32
C ASN A 72 1.66 -14.31 1.48
N TRP A 73 0.36 -14.02 1.47
CA TRP A 73 -0.26 -13.15 2.45
C TRP A 73 -1.59 -13.72 2.97
N LYS A 74 -1.95 -13.30 4.18
CA LYS A 74 -3.26 -13.56 4.80
C LYS A 74 -3.73 -12.33 5.57
N GLU A 75 -5.04 -12.19 5.73
CA GLU A 75 -5.61 -11.20 6.63
C GLU A 75 -5.12 -11.41 8.06
N ALA A 76 -4.79 -10.32 8.74
CA ALA A 76 -4.44 -10.32 10.14
C ALA A 76 -5.61 -9.74 10.92
N HIS A 77 -6.31 -10.60 11.65
CA HIS A 77 -7.30 -10.18 12.62
C HIS A 77 -6.59 -9.96 13.95
N ASP A 78 -6.88 -8.85 14.63
CA ASP A 78 -6.39 -8.56 15.97
C ASP A 78 -7.12 -9.48 16.99
N SER A 79 -6.91 -10.79 16.87
CA SER A 79 -7.24 -11.76 17.91
C SER A 79 -6.10 -11.73 18.90
N ASN A 80 -6.40 -11.54 20.18
CA ASN A 80 -5.44 -11.46 21.29
C ASN A 80 -4.71 -12.79 21.59
N HIS A 81 -4.36 -13.58 20.56
CA HIS A 81 -3.83 -14.95 20.64
C HIS A 81 -2.66 -15.22 19.66
N ASP A 82 -1.87 -14.24 19.25
CA ASP A 82 -0.68 -14.49 18.41
C ASP A 82 0.64 -14.57 19.23
N LEU A 83 0.57 -14.81 20.55
CA LEU A 83 1.75 -14.97 21.42
C LEU A 83 2.31 -16.41 21.52
N ILE A 84 1.91 -17.35 20.67
CA ILE A 84 2.49 -18.70 20.71
C ILE A 84 2.83 -19.12 19.28
N GLU A 85 4.08 -19.57 19.09
CA GLU A 85 4.70 -20.07 17.85
C GLU A 85 5.62 -19.09 17.08
N LEU A 86 6.57 -18.49 17.79
CA LEU A 86 7.91 -18.22 17.24
C LEU A 86 8.97 -18.62 18.28
N ASP A 87 9.08 -19.92 18.54
CA ASP A 87 10.28 -20.56 19.11
C ASP A 87 10.18 -22.08 18.88
N LYS A 88 10.57 -22.53 17.68
CA LYS A 88 11.19 -23.84 17.41
C LYS A 88 12.10 -23.74 16.19
#